data_AF-A0A7C5BZH5-F1
#
_entry.id   AF-A0A7C5BZH5-F1
#
_cell.length_a   1.000
_cell.length_b   1.000
_cell.length_c   1.000
_cell.angle_alpha   90.00
_cell.angle_beta   90.00
_cell.angle_gamma   90.00
#
_symmetry.space_group_name_H-M   'P 1'
#
loop_
_entity.id
_entity.type
_entity.pdbx_description
1 polymer ?
#
loop_
_entity_poly.entity_id
_entity_poly.type
_entity_poly.pdbx_seq_one_letter_code
_entity_poly.pdbx_strand_id
1 'polypeptide(L)'
;MFWVGSRTTFGGSRSCGLARFPTNRVVPVGLAMLELVLALPILLLLMALIINFGTVSAWKVRALASARHSAWSARWPRSGAGLPRPEFWPAGASLGSSGWGTLDVLDDPRVNHPVVRGPMLHNFGVRDWLFHPGRGVREGQAEMSRRFPLVSSLGSYRLSARHRILERYWDHREMGLFSTHERRTPVLYELPRAPQSYSEAYRQAAIAILTAPFRPHLAPLDRDQEFIGYARRFGWRDTGPPDFHPRLHQFCSVDHSVARQRVDELIDRIQGRIVADSQGNLQRVGGVPQEIVGAFIRLYGRVIQELQQQLAAGVPPGAAIGIQAEINDLQNRITLLEAFLNELRNAID
;
A
#
# COMPACT_ATOMS: atom_id res chain seq x y z
N MET A 1 -58.92 -9.15 7.22
CA MET A 1 -60.25 -9.44 6.67
C MET A 1 -60.31 -10.93 6.41
N PHE A 2 -60.99 -11.68 7.30
CA PHE A 2 -61.40 -13.09 7.21
C PHE A 2 -60.30 -14.17 6.97
N TRP A 3 -60.33 -15.37 7.55
CA TRP A 3 -61.42 -16.33 7.50
C TRP A 3 -61.37 -17.33 8.66
N VAL A 4 -62.57 -17.76 9.04
CA VAL A 4 -62.96 -18.76 10.04
C VAL A 4 -63.19 -20.11 9.33
N GLY A 5 -63.02 -21.24 10.03
CA GLY A 5 -63.67 -22.52 9.68
C GLY A 5 -62.73 -23.72 9.87
N SER A 6 -62.81 -24.55 10.92
CA SER A 6 -63.88 -25.43 11.41
C SER A 6 -63.61 -26.92 11.10
N ARG A 7 -63.34 -27.65 12.19
CA ARG A 7 -63.71 -29.05 12.56
C ARG A 7 -63.47 -30.22 11.58
N THR A 8 -62.84 -31.25 12.16
CA THR A 8 -63.16 -32.67 11.94
C THR A 8 -63.33 -33.39 13.28
N THR A 9 -64.36 -34.24 13.34
CA THR A 9 -64.77 -35.12 14.43
C THR A 9 -64.63 -36.57 14.02
N PHE A 10 -64.18 -37.46 14.91
CA PHE A 10 -64.45 -38.92 14.99
C PHE A 10 -63.86 -39.37 16.34
N GLY A 11 -64.43 -40.20 17.20
CA GLY A 11 -65.61 -41.06 17.23
C GLY A 11 -65.30 -42.25 18.16
N GLY A 12 -66.27 -42.72 18.96
CA GLY A 12 -66.32 -44.12 19.43
C GLY A 12 -66.08 -44.46 20.92
N SER A 13 -67.15 -44.38 21.72
CA SER A 13 -67.68 -45.34 22.72
C SER A 13 -66.75 -46.34 23.46
N ARG A 14 -66.85 -46.36 24.81
CA ARG A 14 -67.41 -47.50 25.58
C ARG A 14 -67.72 -47.12 27.04
N SER A 15 -68.89 -47.56 27.48
CA SER A 15 -69.46 -47.40 28.84
C SER A 15 -68.85 -48.38 29.84
N CYS A 16 -68.69 -47.94 31.10
CA CYS A 16 -69.10 -48.65 32.32
C CYS A 16 -69.01 -47.67 33.51
N GLY A 17 -70.08 -47.60 34.30
CA GLY A 17 -70.27 -46.59 35.33
C GLY A 17 -69.40 -46.78 36.57
N LEU A 18 -69.16 -45.67 37.27
CA LEU A 18 -69.12 -45.60 38.73
C LEU A 18 -69.14 -44.14 39.20
N ALA A 19 -69.88 -43.92 40.28
CA ALA A 19 -69.86 -42.78 41.21
C ALA A 19 -70.28 -41.39 40.71
N ARG A 20 -71.50 -41.05 41.09
CA ARG A 20 -72.05 -39.70 41.21
C ARG A 20 -71.25 -38.92 42.27
N PHE A 21 -70.51 -37.89 41.87
CA PHE A 21 -70.15 -36.77 42.74
C PHE A 21 -70.81 -35.51 42.18
N PRO A 22 -71.56 -34.74 42.99
CA PRO A 22 -72.00 -33.42 42.58
C PRO A 22 -70.74 -32.54 42.46
N THR A 23 -70.33 -32.25 41.24
CA THR A 23 -69.39 -31.14 40.99
C THR A 23 -70.13 -29.86 41.32
N ASN A 24 -70.04 -29.42 42.56
CA ASN A 24 -70.25 -28.03 42.92
C ASN A 24 -69.33 -27.22 42.02
N ARG A 25 -69.89 -26.56 41.01
CA ARG A 25 -69.24 -25.40 40.39
C ARG A 25 -69.18 -24.33 41.47
N VAL A 26 -68.11 -24.38 42.26
CA VAL A 26 -67.65 -23.21 42.97
C VAL A 26 -67.20 -22.25 41.88
N VAL A 27 -68.00 -21.21 41.64
CA VAL A 27 -67.50 -20.01 40.97
C VAL A 27 -66.36 -19.51 41.87
N PRO A 28 -65.09 -19.44 41.42
CA PRO A 28 -64.05 -18.84 42.23
C PRO A 28 -64.39 -17.36 42.39
N VAL A 29 -64.97 -17.02 43.54
CA VAL A 29 -65.19 -15.64 43.96
C VAL A 29 -63.89 -15.17 44.62
N GLY A 30 -63.23 -14.19 43.98
CA GLY A 30 -62.60 -13.10 44.72
C GLY A 30 -61.14 -13.22 45.19
N LEU A 31 -60.27 -14.05 44.59
CA LEU A 31 -58.81 -13.92 44.78
C LEU A 31 -58.13 -13.07 43.69
N ALA A 32 -58.76 -12.91 42.53
CA ALA A 32 -58.22 -12.14 41.41
C ALA A 32 -57.96 -10.66 41.77
N MET A 33 -58.79 -10.03 42.61
CA MET A 33 -58.51 -8.65 43.06
C MET A 33 -57.35 -8.58 44.05
N LEU A 34 -57.18 -9.57 44.94
CA LEU A 34 -56.06 -9.60 45.88
C LEU A 34 -54.74 -9.87 45.16
N GLU A 35 -54.73 -10.83 44.23
CA GLU A 35 -53.60 -11.12 43.34
C GLU A 35 -53.26 -9.92 42.46
N LEU A 36 -54.26 -9.19 41.93
CA LEU A 36 -54.04 -7.96 41.18
C LEU A 36 -53.40 -6.87 42.06
N VAL A 37 -53.89 -6.66 43.28
CA VAL A 37 -53.37 -5.65 44.20
C VAL A 37 -51.94 -5.97 44.66
N LEU A 38 -51.60 -7.25 44.83
CA LEU A 38 -50.25 -7.69 45.18
C LEU A 38 -49.29 -7.73 43.99
N ALA A 39 -49.76 -8.11 42.79
CA ALA A 39 -48.94 -8.20 41.59
C ALA A 39 -48.64 -6.82 40.98
N LEU A 40 -49.58 -5.87 41.06
CA LEU A 40 -49.44 -4.53 40.49
C LEU A 40 -48.20 -3.77 40.99
N PRO A 41 -47.88 -3.68 42.30
CA PRO A 41 -46.66 -3.00 42.77
C PRO A 41 -45.37 -3.72 42.32
N ILE A 42 -45.39 -5.06 42.21
CA ILE A 42 -44.24 -5.84 41.72
C ILE A 42 -44.01 -5.57 40.23
N LEU A 43 -45.08 -5.54 39.42
CA LEU A 43 -45.01 -5.21 38.00
C LEU A 43 -44.57 -3.76 37.77
N LEU A 44 -45.06 -2.81 38.57
CA LEU A 44 -44.61 -1.42 38.52
C LEU A 44 -43.13 -1.28 38.90
N LEU A 45 -42.66 -2.01 39.92
CA LEU A 45 -41.26 -2.03 40.31
C LEU A 45 -40.39 -2.59 39.17
N LEU A 46 -40.81 -3.69 38.55
CA LEU A 46 -40.10 -4.32 37.44
C LEU A 46 -40.04 -3.40 36.22
N MET A 47 -41.15 -2.72 35.89
CA MET A 47 -41.19 -1.70 34.85
C MET A 47 -40.24 -0.54 35.16
N ALA A 48 -40.23 -0.06 36.41
CA ALA A 48 -39.33 1.01 36.84
C ALA A 48 -37.85 0.60 36.72
N LEU A 49 -37.52 -0.64 37.09
CA LEU A 49 -36.17 -1.21 36.95
C LEU A 49 -35.73 -1.32 35.49
N ILE A 50 -36.60 -1.81 34.60
CA ILE A 50 -36.31 -1.90 33.15
C ILE A 50 -36.01 -0.52 32.57
N ILE A 51 -36.84 0.48 32.87
CA ILE A 51 -36.67 1.85 32.36
C ILE A 51 -35.39 2.49 32.92
N ASN A 52 -35.11 2.30 34.21
CA ASN A 52 -33.87 2.78 34.84
C ASN A 52 -32.64 2.12 34.18
N PHE A 53 -32.65 0.80 33.99
CA PHE A 53 -31.55 0.07 33.34
C PHE A 53 -31.34 0.53 31.90
N GLY A 54 -32.41 0.67 31.11
CA GLY A 54 -32.34 1.17 29.75
C GLY A 54 -31.76 2.59 29.70
N THR A 55 -32.17 3.45 30.63
CA THR A 55 -31.65 4.82 30.74
C THR A 55 -30.17 4.86 31.09
N VAL A 56 -29.73 4.08 32.09
CA VAL A 56 -28.32 4.00 32.48
C VAL A 56 -27.47 3.43 31.35
N SER A 57 -27.94 2.38 30.69
CA SER A 57 -27.25 1.76 29.56
C SER A 57 -27.10 2.72 28.38
N ALA A 58 -28.16 3.48 28.04
CA ALA A 58 -28.10 4.52 27.02
C ALA A 58 -27.07 5.61 27.36
N TRP A 59 -27.03 6.06 28.62
CA TRP A 59 -26.03 7.03 29.07
C TRP A 59 -24.61 6.46 29.09
N LYS A 60 -24.43 5.17 29.39
CA LYS A 60 -23.14 4.49 29.30
C LYS A 60 -22.59 4.47 27.87
N VAL A 61 -23.44 4.17 26.88
CA VAL A 61 -23.05 4.23 25.46
C VAL A 61 -22.67 5.65 25.05
N ARG A 62 -23.46 6.66 25.45
CA ARG A 62 -23.11 8.08 25.22
C ARG A 62 -21.78 8.46 25.89
N ALA A 63 -21.52 7.98 27.10
CA ALA A 63 -20.25 8.22 27.80
C ALA A 63 -19.05 7.61 27.05
N LEU A 64 -19.18 6.38 26.55
CA LEU A 64 -18.16 5.76 25.71
C LEU A 64 -17.94 6.52 24.39
N ALA A 65 -19.02 6.97 23.75
CA ALA A 65 -18.95 7.77 22.53
C ALA A 65 -18.25 9.11 22.78
N SER A 66 -18.57 9.80 23.88
CA SER A 66 -17.92 11.05 24.29
C SER A 66 -16.45 10.85 24.65
N ALA A 67 -16.12 9.80 25.40
CA ALA A 67 -14.73 9.45 25.72
C ALA A 67 -13.94 9.19 24.44
N ARG A 68 -14.50 8.43 23.48
CA ARG A 68 -13.90 8.25 22.16
C ARG A 68 -13.74 9.58 21.43
N HIS A 69 -14.79 10.39 21.33
CA HIS A 69 -14.73 11.70 20.69
C HIS A 69 -13.59 12.57 21.25
N SER A 70 -13.47 12.64 22.58
CA SER A 70 -12.41 13.42 23.25
C SER A 70 -10.99 12.93 22.92
N ALA A 71 -10.78 11.62 22.80
CA ALA A 71 -9.49 11.07 22.40
C ALA A 71 -9.14 11.43 20.95
N TRP A 72 -10.10 11.27 20.03
CA TRP A 72 -9.90 11.52 18.60
C TRP A 72 -9.82 13.01 18.26
N SER A 73 -10.57 13.86 18.95
CA SER A 73 -10.59 15.31 18.71
C SER A 73 -9.29 15.98 19.12
N ALA A 74 -8.59 15.41 20.09
CA ALA A 74 -7.30 15.88 20.59
C ALA A 74 -6.09 15.12 20.00
N ARG A 75 -6.32 14.28 18.98
CA ARG A 75 -5.24 13.57 18.27
C ARG A 75 -4.47 14.53 17.37
N TRP A 76 -3.15 14.52 17.44
CA TRP A 76 -2.27 15.26 16.53
C TRP A 76 -2.72 15.11 15.05
N PRO A 77 -2.73 16.20 14.26
CA PRO A 77 -2.30 17.57 14.57
C PRO A 77 -3.32 18.42 15.34
N ARG A 78 -4.47 17.84 15.73
CA ARG A 78 -5.49 18.56 16.49
C ARG A 78 -5.12 18.59 17.96
N SER A 79 -5.38 19.72 18.61
CA SER A 79 -5.19 19.89 20.06
C SER A 79 -6.47 19.62 20.86
N GLY A 80 -7.62 19.50 20.19
CA GLY A 80 -8.94 19.49 20.83
C GLY A 80 -9.38 20.86 21.37
N ALA A 81 -8.47 21.85 21.38
CA ALA A 81 -8.77 23.20 21.82
C ALA A 81 -9.67 23.89 20.78
N GLY A 82 -10.87 24.31 21.20
CA GLY A 82 -11.83 24.99 20.34
C GLY A 82 -12.86 24.10 19.65
N LEU A 83 -12.82 22.77 19.83
CA LEU A 83 -13.89 21.90 19.35
C LEU A 83 -15.08 21.93 20.32
N PRO A 84 -16.32 22.15 19.83
CA PRO A 84 -17.48 22.17 20.69
C PRO A 84 -17.69 20.78 21.31
N ARG A 85 -18.15 20.77 22.56
CA ARG A 85 -18.58 19.53 23.20
C ARG A 85 -19.76 18.93 22.40
N PRO A 86 -19.89 17.59 22.34
CA PRO A 86 -21.05 16.98 21.69
C PRO A 86 -22.35 17.53 22.30
N GLU A 87 -23.31 17.91 21.45
CA GLU A 87 -24.55 18.59 21.87
C GLU A 87 -25.34 17.81 22.93
N PHE A 88 -25.34 16.49 22.83
CA PHE A 88 -26.02 15.59 23.78
C PHE A 88 -25.28 15.44 25.13
N TRP A 89 -24.04 15.94 25.24
CA TRP A 89 -23.23 15.81 26.44
C TRP A 89 -23.52 16.96 27.42
N PRO A 90 -23.89 16.69 28.69
CA PRO A 90 -24.27 17.75 29.62
C PRO A 90 -23.14 18.75 29.87
N ALA A 91 -23.46 20.06 29.93
CA ALA A 91 -22.47 21.12 30.14
C ALA A 91 -21.69 20.98 31.47
N GLY A 92 -22.37 20.50 32.53
CA GLY A 92 -21.76 20.23 33.84
C GLY A 92 -21.06 18.87 33.97
N ALA A 93 -21.03 18.05 32.91
CA ALA A 93 -20.30 16.78 32.91
C ALA A 93 -18.84 16.99 32.47
N SER A 94 -17.94 16.17 33.01
CA SER A 94 -16.53 16.23 32.65
C SER A 94 -16.27 15.51 31.32
N LEU A 95 -15.39 16.11 30.52
CA LEU A 95 -14.95 15.57 29.24
C LEU A 95 -13.52 16.05 28.99
N GLY A 96 -12.60 15.15 28.69
CA GLY A 96 -11.20 15.51 28.48
C GLY A 96 -10.38 14.40 27.84
N SER A 97 -9.15 14.73 27.46
CA SER A 97 -8.17 13.74 27.00
C SER A 97 -6.82 14.01 27.65
N SER A 98 -6.07 12.94 27.92
CA SER A 98 -4.73 13.01 28.50
C SER A 98 -3.82 11.92 27.95
N GLY A 99 -2.51 12.11 28.06
CA GLY A 99 -1.56 11.03 27.81
C GLY A 99 -1.69 9.96 28.89
N TRP A 100 -1.79 8.69 28.50
CA TRP A 100 -2.01 7.59 29.44
C TRP A 100 -0.71 7.06 30.05
N GLY A 101 0.43 7.24 29.37
CA GLY A 101 1.74 6.74 29.78
C GLY A 101 2.28 5.69 28.83
N THR A 102 3.23 4.88 29.31
CA THR A 102 3.80 3.74 28.60
C THR A 102 3.00 2.46 28.83
N LEU A 103 2.78 1.66 27.79
CA LEU A 103 2.30 0.29 27.92
C LEU A 103 3.51 -0.61 28.23
N ASP A 104 3.51 -1.21 29.42
CA ASP A 104 4.62 -2.04 29.90
C ASP A 104 4.67 -3.43 29.23
N VAL A 105 3.54 -3.90 28.67
CA VAL A 105 3.45 -5.18 27.96
C VAL A 105 2.67 -4.98 26.67
N LEU A 106 3.35 -5.13 25.53
CA LEU A 106 2.72 -5.14 24.21
C LEU A 106 2.87 -6.47 23.48
N ASP A 107 3.96 -7.17 23.76
CA ASP A 107 4.27 -8.44 23.13
C ASP A 107 3.59 -9.55 23.90
N ASP A 108 2.47 -10.03 23.37
CA ASP A 108 1.85 -11.27 23.83
C ASP A 108 2.75 -12.44 23.41
N PRO A 109 3.22 -13.29 24.35
CA PRO A 109 4.10 -14.42 24.04
C PRO A 109 3.52 -15.35 22.95
N ARG A 110 2.19 -15.39 22.80
CA ARG A 110 1.49 -16.20 21.80
C ARG A 110 1.68 -15.72 20.37
N VAL A 111 2.05 -14.46 20.15
CA VAL A 111 2.37 -13.88 18.83
C VAL A 111 3.87 -13.85 18.55
N ASN A 112 4.70 -14.43 19.42
CA ASN A 112 6.12 -14.63 19.16
C ASN A 112 6.36 -15.85 18.26
N HIS A 113 5.77 -15.85 17.06
CA HIS A 113 5.93 -16.90 16.06
C HIS A 113 6.83 -16.42 14.92
N PRO A 114 7.81 -17.23 14.44
CA PRO A 114 8.73 -16.84 13.36
C PRO A 114 8.04 -16.40 12.07
N VAL A 115 6.85 -16.94 11.78
CA VAL A 115 6.03 -16.54 10.61
C VAL A 115 5.43 -15.14 10.76
N VAL A 116 5.14 -14.70 11.99
CA VAL A 116 4.52 -13.38 12.27
C VAL A 116 5.58 -12.29 12.32
N ARG A 117 6.75 -12.58 12.88
CA ARG A 117 7.84 -11.59 13.03
C ARG A 117 8.89 -11.64 11.93
N GLY A 118 8.88 -12.68 11.11
CA GLY A 118 9.91 -12.94 10.10
C GLY A 118 11.30 -13.18 10.72
N PRO A 119 12.27 -13.66 9.94
CA PRO A 119 13.65 -13.61 10.37
C PRO A 119 14.08 -12.14 10.49
N MET A 120 14.53 -11.72 11.67
CA MET A 120 15.28 -10.47 11.79
C MET A 120 16.59 -10.66 11.03
N LEU A 121 16.66 -10.05 9.85
CA LEU A 121 17.80 -10.10 8.95
C LEU A 121 18.97 -9.32 9.60
N HIS A 122 19.78 -9.99 10.42
CA HIS A 122 20.94 -9.39 11.12
C HIS A 122 20.57 -8.22 12.05
N ASN A 123 21.60 -7.61 12.68
CA ASN A 123 21.55 -6.54 13.70
C ASN A 123 20.91 -5.22 13.22
N PHE A 124 19.73 -5.26 12.60
CA PHE A 124 18.94 -4.08 12.34
C PHE A 124 18.54 -3.46 13.67
N GLY A 125 19.06 -2.27 13.94
CA GLY A 125 18.57 -1.46 15.05
C GLY A 125 17.16 -0.98 14.72
N VAL A 126 16.26 -1.00 15.70
CA VAL A 126 15.00 -0.26 15.59
C VAL A 126 15.23 1.09 16.23
N ARG A 127 14.78 2.17 15.57
CA ARG A 127 14.79 3.49 16.20
C ARG A 127 13.69 3.53 17.26
N ASP A 128 14.02 3.09 18.48
CA ASP A 128 13.06 2.91 19.57
C ASP A 128 12.31 4.20 19.90
N TRP A 129 12.91 5.38 19.73
CA TRP A 129 12.21 6.64 19.97
C TRP A 129 11.07 6.91 18.96
N LEU A 130 11.14 6.33 17.76
CA LEU A 130 10.17 6.48 16.68
C LEU A 130 9.24 5.27 16.55
N PHE A 131 9.70 4.08 16.94
CA PHE A 131 8.91 2.85 16.88
C PHE A 131 8.89 2.13 18.22
N HIS A 132 8.47 2.84 19.28
CA HIS A 132 8.14 2.20 20.56
C HIS A 132 6.64 1.94 20.60
N PRO A 133 6.18 0.69 20.46
CA PRO A 133 4.76 0.44 20.36
C PRO A 133 4.07 0.58 21.73
N GLY A 134 4.86 0.61 22.81
CA GLY A 134 4.41 0.97 24.16
C GLY A 134 4.32 2.46 24.46
N ARG A 135 4.65 3.37 23.54
CA ARG A 135 4.52 4.82 23.76
C ARG A 135 3.39 5.40 22.91
N GLY A 136 2.98 6.63 23.22
CA GLY A 136 2.05 7.36 22.37
C GLY A 136 0.58 7.00 22.57
N VAL A 137 0.22 6.44 23.73
CA VAL A 137 -1.18 6.18 24.08
C VAL A 137 -1.83 7.44 24.63
N ARG A 138 -2.97 7.80 24.04
CA ARG A 138 -3.87 8.83 24.56
C ARG A 138 -5.12 8.18 25.11
N GLU A 139 -5.59 8.66 26.26
CA GLU A 139 -6.85 8.28 26.86
C GLU A 139 -7.83 9.46 26.81
N GLY A 140 -8.99 9.23 26.21
CA GLY A 140 -10.17 10.08 26.32
C GLY A 140 -11.03 9.65 27.50
N GLN A 141 -11.56 10.61 28.23
CA GLN A 141 -12.28 10.43 29.48
C GLN A 141 -13.58 11.21 29.45
N ALA A 142 -14.65 10.58 29.92
CA ALA A 142 -15.96 11.20 30.03
C ALA A 142 -16.62 10.75 31.33
N GLU A 143 -16.97 11.69 32.21
CA GLU A 143 -17.63 11.37 33.47
C GLU A 143 -18.84 12.25 33.75
N MET A 144 -19.88 11.64 34.29
CA MET A 144 -21.10 12.33 34.71
C MET A 144 -21.74 11.68 35.93
N SER A 145 -22.57 12.44 36.63
CA SER A 145 -23.45 11.94 37.69
C SER A 145 -24.90 12.29 37.36
N ARG A 146 -25.83 11.33 37.55
CA ARG A 146 -27.26 11.49 37.26
C ARG A 146 -28.11 10.73 38.26
N ARG A 147 -29.37 11.15 38.45
CA ARG A 147 -30.36 10.43 39.25
C ARG A 147 -31.14 9.43 38.39
N PHE A 148 -31.63 8.36 39.00
CA PHE A 148 -32.54 7.43 38.34
C PHE A 148 -33.89 8.11 38.05
N PRO A 149 -34.45 7.95 36.83
CA PRO A 149 -35.67 8.64 36.44
C PRO A 149 -36.92 8.20 37.23
N LEU A 150 -37.07 6.92 37.57
CA LEU A 150 -38.28 6.39 38.22
C LEU A 150 -38.09 5.97 39.67
N VAL A 151 -36.85 5.94 40.16
CA VAL A 151 -36.53 5.57 41.55
C VAL A 151 -35.48 6.53 42.10
N SER A 152 -35.87 7.79 42.29
CA SER A 152 -34.97 8.84 42.78
C SER A 152 -34.42 8.60 44.20
N SER A 153 -35.11 7.77 44.99
CA SER A 153 -34.69 7.34 46.33
C SER A 153 -33.41 6.51 46.34
N LEU A 154 -33.03 5.87 45.22
CA LEU A 154 -31.75 5.16 45.06
C LEU A 154 -30.54 6.11 44.96
N GLY A 155 -30.77 7.42 44.90
CA GLY A 155 -29.72 8.43 44.78
C GLY A 155 -29.20 8.59 43.34
N SER A 156 -27.99 9.12 43.22
CA SER A 156 -27.33 9.34 41.93
C SER A 156 -26.36 8.22 41.58
N TYR A 157 -26.36 7.80 40.31
CA TYR A 157 -25.32 6.95 39.75
C TYR A 157 -24.24 7.79 39.08
N ARG A 158 -22.99 7.32 39.14
CA ARG A 158 -21.83 7.89 38.43
C ARG A 158 -21.48 7.02 37.23
N LEU A 159 -21.27 7.65 36.08
CA LEU A 159 -20.68 7.01 34.90
C LEU A 159 -19.28 7.58 34.71
N SER A 160 -18.30 6.69 34.53
CA SER A 160 -16.95 7.00 34.09
C SER A 160 -16.64 6.10 32.90
N ALA A 161 -16.32 6.71 31.77
CA ALA A 161 -15.95 6.03 30.54
C ALA A 161 -14.56 6.49 30.11
N ARG A 162 -13.72 5.52 29.73
CA ARG A 162 -12.36 5.74 29.26
C ARG A 162 -12.18 5.04 27.92
N HIS A 163 -11.50 5.69 26.97
CA HIS A 163 -11.20 5.12 25.67
C HIS A 163 -9.76 5.44 25.28
N ARG A 164 -8.97 4.42 24.95
CA ARG A 164 -7.56 4.56 24.62
C ARG A 164 -7.33 4.42 23.13
N ILE A 165 -6.49 5.28 22.58
CA ILE A 165 -6.05 5.24 21.18
C ILE A 165 -4.52 5.36 21.13
N LEU A 166 -3.94 4.77 20.08
CA LEU A 166 -2.55 5.01 19.70
C LEU A 166 -2.52 6.29 18.86
N GLU A 167 -1.77 7.30 19.33
CA GLU A 167 -1.66 8.61 18.70
C GLU A 167 -0.28 8.80 18.06
N ARG A 168 0.80 8.67 18.85
CA ARG A 168 2.14 9.10 18.43
C ARG A 168 2.88 8.06 17.60
N TYR A 169 3.65 8.55 16.64
CA TYR A 169 4.69 7.86 15.85
C TYR A 169 4.21 6.78 14.87
N TRP A 170 2.97 6.90 14.39
CA TRP A 170 2.45 6.05 13.30
C TRP A 170 2.04 6.83 12.05
N ASP A 171 2.01 8.17 12.14
CA ASP A 171 1.77 9.03 11.00
C ASP A 171 3.07 9.39 10.27
N HIS A 172 3.00 9.43 8.94
CA HIS A 172 4.12 9.75 8.07
C HIS A 172 4.73 11.13 8.37
N ARG A 173 3.92 12.14 8.69
CA ARG A 173 4.43 13.51 8.94
C ARG A 173 5.23 13.60 10.23
N GLU A 174 4.82 12.87 11.26
CA GLU A 174 5.57 12.79 12.53
C GLU A 174 6.92 12.06 12.34
N MET A 175 7.02 11.17 11.35
CA MET A 175 8.27 10.50 10.97
C MET A 175 9.17 11.34 10.06
N GLY A 176 8.75 12.56 9.68
CA GLY A 176 9.47 13.39 8.71
C GLY A 176 9.35 12.91 7.26
N LEU A 177 8.36 12.06 6.96
CA LEU A 177 8.04 11.59 5.62
C LEU A 177 7.04 12.54 4.94
N PHE A 178 7.22 12.79 3.65
CA PHE A 178 6.35 13.70 2.89
C PHE A 178 5.01 13.08 2.53
N SER A 179 4.94 11.76 2.38
CA SER A 179 3.71 11.05 2.03
C SER A 179 3.61 9.66 2.66
N THR A 180 2.40 9.09 2.65
CA THR A 180 2.15 7.71 3.10
C THR A 180 2.75 6.65 2.16
N HIS A 181 3.16 7.02 0.96
CA HIS A 181 3.78 6.12 -0.03
C HIS A 181 5.29 5.99 0.17
N GLU A 182 5.89 6.83 1.01
CA GLU A 182 7.32 6.75 1.28
C GLU A 182 7.65 5.52 2.12
N ARG A 183 8.82 4.95 1.84
CA ARG A 183 9.30 3.77 2.55
C ARG A 183 9.60 4.16 3.98
N ARG A 184 8.85 3.59 4.92
CA ARG A 184 9.10 3.77 6.37
C ARG A 184 10.34 3.00 6.84
N THR A 185 10.74 1.95 6.13
CA THR A 185 11.88 1.09 6.50
C THR A 185 13.17 1.85 6.82
N PRO A 186 13.72 2.75 5.97
CA PRO A 186 14.94 3.49 6.28
C PRO A 186 14.81 4.49 7.44
N VAL A 187 13.59 4.82 7.84
CA VAL A 187 13.30 5.75 8.92
C VAL A 187 13.09 5.02 10.25
N LEU A 188 12.44 3.85 10.22
CA LEU A 188 12.18 3.02 11.40
C LEU A 188 13.37 2.14 11.78
N TYR A 189 14.14 1.67 10.80
CA TYR A 189 15.25 0.75 11.00
C TYR A 189 16.58 1.43 10.71
N GLU A 190 17.55 1.18 11.59
CA GLU A 190 18.95 1.44 11.36
C GLU A 190 19.52 0.28 10.54
N LEU A 191 19.61 0.50 9.23
CA LEU A 191 20.20 -0.46 8.31
C LEU A 191 21.72 -0.52 8.56
N PRO A 192 22.33 -1.72 8.66
CA PRO A 192 23.76 -1.86 8.79
C PRO A 192 24.38 -1.23 7.54
N ARG A 193 25.39 -0.39 7.78
CA ARG A 193 26.18 0.17 6.68
C ARG A 193 26.99 -0.96 6.08
N ALA A 194 27.10 -0.96 4.74
CA ALA A 194 28.04 -1.85 4.08
C ALA A 194 29.44 -1.63 4.67
N PRO A 195 30.26 -2.68 4.85
CA PRO A 195 31.66 -2.55 5.23
C PRO A 195 32.36 -1.48 4.39
N GLN A 196 33.24 -0.70 5.02
CA GLN A 196 33.92 0.42 4.36
C GLN A 196 34.70 -0.02 3.11
N SER A 197 35.19 -1.26 3.09
CA SER A 197 35.83 -1.88 1.92
C SER A 197 34.92 -1.93 0.70
N TYR A 198 33.63 -2.24 0.85
CA TYR A 198 32.68 -2.24 -0.26
C TYR A 198 32.37 -0.83 -0.76
N SER A 199 32.22 0.13 0.16
CA SER A 199 32.04 1.53 -0.22
C SER A 199 33.25 2.07 -0.98
N GLU A 200 34.45 1.71 -0.54
CA GLU A 200 35.69 2.07 -1.22
C GLU A 200 35.81 1.40 -2.57
N ALA A 201 35.55 0.08 -2.66
CA ALA A 201 35.57 -0.65 -3.92
C ALA A 201 34.56 -0.08 -4.93
N TYR A 202 33.36 0.26 -4.49
CA TYR A 202 32.36 0.93 -5.32
C TYR A 202 32.85 2.30 -5.81
N ARG A 203 33.43 3.12 -4.91
CA ARG A 203 33.99 4.42 -5.25
C ARG A 203 35.12 4.29 -6.27
N GLN A 204 36.04 3.36 -6.07
CA GLN A 204 37.15 3.10 -6.98
C GLN A 204 36.66 2.60 -8.34
N ALA A 205 35.67 1.70 -8.38
CA ALA A 205 35.06 1.25 -9.63
C ALA A 205 34.40 2.42 -10.38
N ALA A 206 33.68 3.30 -9.68
CA ALA A 206 33.07 4.48 -10.29
C ALA A 206 34.13 5.44 -10.85
N ILE A 207 35.21 5.70 -10.10
CA ILE A 207 36.32 6.54 -10.57
C ILE A 207 36.98 5.90 -11.80
N ALA A 208 37.28 4.59 -11.75
CA ALA A 208 37.91 3.87 -12.86
C ALA A 208 37.08 3.95 -14.15
N ILE A 209 35.75 3.86 -14.05
CA ILE A 209 34.85 4.06 -15.20
C ILE A 209 34.92 5.51 -15.69
N LEU A 210 34.89 6.48 -14.78
CA LEU A 210 34.89 7.90 -15.14
C LEU A 210 36.22 8.36 -15.77
N THR A 211 37.34 7.80 -15.33
CA THR A 211 38.69 8.14 -15.81
C THR A 211 39.22 7.14 -16.82
N ALA A 212 38.38 6.24 -17.33
CA ALA A 212 38.79 5.25 -18.32
C ALA A 212 39.34 5.94 -19.58
N PRO A 213 40.53 5.55 -20.08
CA PRO A 213 41.15 6.18 -21.25
C PRO A 213 40.31 5.96 -22.52
N PHE A 214 39.56 4.86 -22.59
CA PHE A 214 38.67 4.55 -23.70
C PHE A 214 37.32 5.29 -23.65
N ARG A 215 37.07 6.12 -22.62
CA ARG A 215 35.79 6.84 -22.48
C ARG A 215 35.40 7.69 -23.70
N PRO A 216 36.32 8.37 -24.41
CA PRO A 216 35.98 9.08 -25.66
C PRO A 216 35.42 8.14 -26.74
N HIS A 217 35.82 6.87 -26.75
CA HIS A 217 35.34 5.88 -27.71
C HIS A 217 33.91 5.42 -27.40
N LEU A 218 33.40 5.68 -26.19
CA LEU A 218 32.03 5.38 -25.78
C LEU A 218 31.04 6.51 -26.11
N ALA A 219 31.52 7.64 -26.66
CA ALA A 219 30.66 8.76 -27.02
C ALA A 219 29.45 8.39 -27.91
N PRO A 220 29.55 7.43 -28.86
CA PRO A 220 28.40 6.97 -29.65
C PRO A 220 27.28 6.31 -28.82
N LEU A 221 27.58 5.79 -27.62
CA LEU A 221 26.59 5.17 -26.72
C LEU A 221 25.69 6.21 -26.02
N ASP A 222 26.24 7.39 -25.76
CA ASP A 222 25.59 8.41 -24.94
C ASP A 222 24.80 9.42 -25.79
N ARG A 223 25.49 10.11 -26.72
CA ARG A 223 24.97 11.30 -27.41
C ARG A 223 25.67 11.52 -28.74
N ASP A 224 25.49 10.60 -29.68
CA ASP A 224 26.06 10.78 -31.00
C ASP A 224 25.52 12.05 -31.69
N GLN A 225 26.43 12.87 -32.21
CA GLN A 225 26.10 14.16 -32.81
C GLN A 225 25.41 14.01 -34.16
N GLU A 226 25.60 12.90 -34.89
CA GLU A 226 24.98 12.69 -36.20
C GLU A 226 23.46 12.50 -36.08
N PHE A 227 23.00 11.74 -35.08
CA PHE A 227 21.56 11.59 -34.80
C PHE A 227 20.90 12.95 -34.51
N ILE A 228 21.54 13.76 -33.66
CA ILE A 228 21.05 15.10 -33.29
C ILE A 228 21.09 16.04 -34.51
N GLY A 229 22.17 15.98 -35.28
CA GLY A 229 22.39 16.81 -36.48
C GLY A 229 21.34 16.55 -37.55
N TYR A 230 21.10 15.29 -37.90
CA TYR A 230 20.10 14.93 -38.90
C TYR A 230 18.67 15.16 -38.41
N ALA A 231 18.36 14.84 -37.15
CA ALA A 231 17.05 15.15 -36.59
C ALA A 231 16.74 16.65 -36.64
N ARG A 232 17.73 17.52 -36.36
CA ARG A 232 17.58 18.97 -36.49
C ARG A 232 17.42 19.42 -37.94
N ARG A 233 18.21 18.86 -38.87
CA ARG A 233 18.18 19.22 -40.30
C ARG A 233 16.81 18.94 -40.93
N PHE A 234 16.20 17.80 -40.61
CA PHE A 234 14.94 17.36 -41.19
C PHE A 234 13.72 17.59 -40.28
N GLY A 235 13.89 18.24 -39.12
CA GLY A 235 12.79 18.59 -38.23
C GLY A 235 12.10 17.40 -37.56
N TRP A 236 12.82 16.29 -37.32
CA TRP A 236 12.26 15.11 -36.67
C TRP A 236 12.00 15.39 -35.18
N ARG A 237 10.72 15.47 -34.80
CA ARG A 237 10.30 15.89 -33.45
C ARG A 237 10.53 14.86 -32.34
N ASP A 238 10.66 13.57 -32.70
CA ASP A 238 10.72 12.46 -31.73
C ASP A 238 11.97 11.57 -31.88
N THR A 239 13.04 12.08 -32.52
CA THR A 239 14.25 11.27 -32.77
C THR A 239 15.43 11.82 -31.97
N GLY A 240 15.53 11.41 -30.70
CA GLY A 240 16.76 11.52 -29.92
C GLY A 240 17.75 10.41 -30.27
N PRO A 241 19.04 10.54 -29.91
CA PRO A 241 19.98 9.42 -30.01
C PRO A 241 19.42 8.22 -29.22
N PRO A 242 19.45 6.99 -29.78
CA PRO A 242 19.03 5.80 -29.03
C PRO A 242 19.87 5.62 -27.77
N ASP A 243 19.26 5.15 -26.68
CA ASP A 243 19.99 4.72 -25.49
C ASP A 243 20.48 3.29 -25.69
N PHE A 244 21.78 3.13 -25.92
CA PHE A 244 22.42 1.82 -26.09
C PHE A 244 22.87 1.21 -24.75
N HIS A 245 22.60 1.85 -23.60
CA HIS A 245 23.09 1.36 -22.32
C HIS A 245 22.32 0.11 -21.87
N PRO A 246 23.02 -1.02 -21.73
CA PRO A 246 22.42 -2.27 -21.32
C PRO A 246 22.04 -2.15 -19.83
N ARG A 247 20.78 -2.47 -19.50
CA ARG A 247 20.28 -2.36 -18.12
C ARG A 247 20.24 -3.71 -17.45
N LEU A 248 20.70 -3.74 -16.20
CA LEU A 248 20.48 -4.89 -15.33
C LEU A 248 18.97 -5.00 -15.06
N HIS A 249 18.41 -6.18 -15.25
CA HIS A 249 17.01 -6.40 -14.89
C HIS A 249 16.84 -6.26 -13.37
N GLN A 250 15.69 -5.73 -12.96
CA GLN A 250 15.37 -5.63 -11.54
C GLN A 250 15.38 -7.03 -10.91
N PHE A 251 16.14 -7.16 -9.84
CA PHE A 251 16.15 -8.37 -9.01
C PHE A 251 16.18 -7.97 -7.54
N CYS A 252 15.55 -8.78 -6.70
CA CYS A 252 15.44 -8.54 -5.26
C CYS A 252 16.09 -9.71 -4.51
N SER A 253 17.42 -9.76 -4.55
CA SER A 253 18.21 -10.74 -3.79
C SER A 253 19.46 -10.08 -3.22
N VAL A 254 19.80 -10.47 -1.99
CA VAL A 254 21.07 -10.13 -1.33
C VAL A 254 22.12 -11.23 -1.52
N ASP A 255 21.74 -12.34 -2.15
CA ASP A 255 22.64 -13.46 -2.44
C ASP A 255 23.63 -13.06 -3.55
N HIS A 256 24.92 -13.17 -3.24
CA HIS A 256 26.00 -12.85 -4.16
C HIS A 256 25.98 -13.74 -5.40
N SER A 257 25.57 -15.01 -5.30
CA SER A 257 25.49 -15.93 -6.43
C SER A 257 24.41 -15.49 -7.43
N VAL A 258 23.24 -15.10 -6.91
CA VAL A 258 22.13 -14.58 -7.72
C VAL A 258 22.51 -13.26 -8.36
N ALA A 259 23.14 -12.35 -7.61
CA ALA A 259 23.62 -11.08 -8.16
C ALA A 259 24.66 -11.31 -9.27
N ARG A 260 25.60 -12.24 -9.05
CA ARG A 260 26.64 -12.59 -10.03
C ARG A 260 26.03 -13.15 -11.30
N GLN A 261 25.10 -14.09 -11.20
CA GLN A 261 24.38 -14.64 -12.36
C GLN A 261 23.71 -13.55 -13.19
N ARG A 262 23.06 -12.56 -12.55
CA ARG A 262 22.43 -11.44 -13.28
C ARG A 262 23.44 -10.54 -13.98
N VAL A 263 24.62 -10.35 -13.39
CA VAL A 263 25.70 -9.59 -14.02
C VAL A 263 26.28 -10.37 -15.20
N ASP A 264 26.48 -11.68 -15.08
CA ASP A 264 26.96 -12.51 -16.17
C ASP A 264 25.93 -12.54 -17.33
N GLU A 265 24.64 -12.67 -17.04
CA GLU A 265 23.56 -12.52 -18.04
C GLU A 265 23.53 -11.14 -18.71
N LEU A 266 23.93 -10.08 -17.99
CA LEU A 266 24.08 -8.75 -18.58
C LEU A 266 25.29 -8.71 -19.51
N ILE A 267 26.43 -9.27 -19.10
CA ILE A 267 27.64 -9.36 -19.94
C ILE A 267 27.33 -10.12 -21.23
N ASP A 268 26.63 -11.26 -21.15
CA ASP A 268 26.21 -12.04 -22.32
C ASP A 268 25.31 -11.23 -23.27
N ARG A 269 24.43 -10.37 -22.72
CA ARG A 269 23.60 -9.47 -23.53
C ARG A 269 24.40 -8.35 -24.16
N ILE A 270 25.46 -7.87 -23.51
CA ILE A 270 26.34 -6.84 -24.04
C ILE A 270 27.13 -7.40 -25.22
N GLN A 271 27.72 -8.58 -25.03
CA GLN A 271 28.54 -9.26 -26.03
C GLN A 271 27.70 -9.86 -27.16
N GLY A 272 26.42 -10.15 -26.92
CA GLY A 272 25.58 -10.92 -27.84
C GLY A 272 25.71 -12.42 -27.60
N ARG A 273 24.67 -13.17 -27.96
CA ARG A 273 24.58 -14.62 -27.69
C ARG A 273 24.98 -15.40 -28.92
N ILE A 274 25.73 -16.49 -28.74
CA ILE A 274 26.03 -17.43 -29.81
C ILE A 274 24.83 -18.36 -29.99
N VAL A 275 24.25 -18.36 -31.19
CA VAL A 275 23.07 -19.16 -31.55
C VAL A 275 23.36 -19.89 -32.86
N ALA A 276 22.92 -21.14 -32.97
CA ALA A 276 22.96 -21.85 -34.25
C ALA A 276 21.91 -21.27 -35.21
N ASP A 277 22.31 -20.97 -36.44
CA ASP A 277 21.40 -20.62 -37.52
C ASP A 277 20.57 -21.83 -37.99
N SER A 278 19.67 -21.61 -38.94
CA SER A 278 18.83 -22.68 -39.52
C SER A 278 19.62 -23.76 -40.27
N GLN A 279 20.92 -23.55 -40.49
CA GLN A 279 21.85 -24.43 -41.20
C GLN A 279 22.85 -25.09 -40.24
N GLY A 280 22.76 -24.80 -38.92
CA GLY A 280 23.63 -25.34 -37.89
C GLY A 280 24.95 -24.59 -37.68
N ASN A 281 25.18 -23.48 -38.39
CA ASN A 281 26.35 -22.64 -38.17
C ASN A 281 26.14 -21.75 -36.95
N LEU A 282 27.16 -21.63 -36.11
CA LEU A 282 27.13 -20.73 -34.98
C LEU A 282 27.27 -19.29 -35.48
N GLN A 283 26.42 -18.40 -34.98
CA GLN A 283 26.51 -16.98 -35.24
C GLN A 283 26.24 -16.21 -33.95
N ARG A 284 26.93 -15.09 -33.78
CA ARG A 284 26.67 -14.15 -32.70
C ARG A 284 25.45 -13.32 -33.06
N VAL A 285 24.42 -13.35 -32.23
CA VAL A 285 23.15 -12.65 -32.42
C VAL A 285 22.93 -11.65 -31.29
N GLY A 286 22.64 -10.41 -31.67
CA GLY A 286 22.39 -9.30 -30.75
C GLY A 286 23.69 -8.72 -30.20
N GLY A 287 23.62 -8.11 -29.02
CA GLY A 287 24.74 -7.39 -28.46
C GLY A 287 24.68 -5.90 -28.78
N VAL A 288 25.25 -5.11 -27.88
CA VAL A 288 25.31 -3.65 -28.00
C VAL A 288 26.01 -3.22 -29.30
N PRO A 289 27.13 -3.84 -29.74
CA PRO A 289 27.77 -3.48 -31.01
C PRO A 289 26.85 -3.66 -32.23
N GLN A 290 26.10 -4.76 -32.30
CA GLN A 290 25.18 -5.02 -33.42
C GLN A 290 24.00 -4.04 -33.42
N GLU A 291 23.48 -3.70 -32.23
CA GLU A 291 22.39 -2.73 -32.08
C GLU A 291 22.80 -1.33 -32.53
N ILE A 292 24.01 -0.89 -32.17
CA ILE A 292 24.58 0.40 -32.60
C ILE A 292 24.70 0.43 -34.12
N VAL A 293 25.39 -0.55 -34.72
CA VAL A 293 25.62 -0.60 -36.17
C VAL A 293 24.29 -0.61 -36.92
N GLY A 294 23.33 -1.43 -36.47
CA GLY A 294 21.99 -1.46 -37.05
C GLY A 294 21.24 -0.13 -36.92
N ALA A 295 21.43 0.61 -35.82
CA ALA A 295 20.83 1.92 -35.65
C ALA A 295 21.39 2.97 -36.62
N PHE A 296 22.71 2.97 -36.87
CA PHE A 296 23.33 3.87 -37.85
C PHE A 296 22.92 3.52 -39.29
N ILE A 297 22.84 2.23 -39.64
CA ILE A 297 22.34 1.82 -40.96
C ILE A 297 20.92 2.36 -41.19
N ARG A 298 20.03 2.24 -40.18
CA ARG A 298 18.67 2.79 -40.25
C ARG A 298 18.65 4.32 -40.33
N LEU A 299 19.53 5.00 -39.59
CA LEU A 299 19.67 6.45 -39.64
C LEU A 299 20.04 6.91 -41.06
N TYR A 300 21.12 6.36 -41.61
CA TYR A 300 21.59 6.72 -42.95
C TYR A 300 20.59 6.37 -44.04
N GLY A 301 19.93 5.21 -43.95
CA GLY A 301 18.85 4.84 -44.85
C GLY A 301 17.69 5.85 -44.83
N ARG A 302 17.30 6.34 -43.65
CA ARG A 302 16.28 7.40 -43.51
C ARG A 302 16.75 8.73 -44.10
N VAL A 303 18.00 9.12 -43.85
CA VAL A 303 18.57 10.37 -44.43
C VAL A 303 18.58 10.30 -45.96
N ILE A 304 18.99 9.18 -46.54
CA ILE A 304 18.98 8.98 -48.00
C ILE A 304 17.56 9.16 -48.56
N GLN A 305 16.53 8.63 -47.90
CA GLN A 305 15.14 8.80 -48.33
C GLN A 305 14.71 10.27 -48.33
N GLU A 306 15.04 11.03 -47.29
CA GLU A 306 14.73 12.47 -47.22
C GLU A 306 15.47 13.26 -48.32
N LEU A 307 16.74 12.95 -48.56
CA LEU A 307 17.54 13.57 -49.63
C LEU A 307 16.99 13.25 -51.03
N GLN A 308 16.56 12.02 -51.26
CA GLN A 308 15.91 11.62 -52.52
C GLN A 308 14.56 12.34 -52.71
N GLN A 309 13.78 12.53 -51.64
CA GLN A 309 12.54 13.31 -51.70
C GLN A 309 12.80 14.78 -52.05
N GLN A 310 13.87 15.37 -51.50
CA GLN A 310 14.28 16.73 -51.87
C GLN A 310 14.62 16.82 -53.36
N LEU A 311 15.43 15.89 -53.89
CA LEU A 311 15.74 15.84 -55.32
C LEU A 311 14.48 15.75 -56.19
N ALA A 312 13.51 14.92 -55.79
CA ALA A 312 12.24 14.77 -56.50
C ALA A 312 11.36 16.03 -56.44
N ALA A 313 11.46 16.83 -55.38
CA ALA A 313 10.70 18.07 -55.21
C ALA A 313 11.22 19.25 -56.06
N GLY A 314 12.36 19.09 -56.74
CA GLY A 314 12.95 20.08 -57.63
C GLY A 314 13.86 21.07 -56.89
N VAL A 315 15.17 20.81 -56.92
CA VAL A 315 16.22 21.61 -56.26
C VAL A 315 17.13 22.24 -57.33
N PRO A 316 17.68 23.46 -57.11
CA PRO A 316 18.64 24.05 -58.04
C PRO A 316 19.80 23.09 -58.40
N PRO A 317 20.32 23.10 -59.65
CA PRO A 317 21.30 22.12 -60.13
C PRO A 317 22.57 22.01 -59.27
N GLY A 318 23.07 23.13 -58.73
CA GLY A 318 24.24 23.13 -57.84
C GLY A 318 24.00 22.42 -56.50
N ALA A 319 22.79 22.53 -55.96
CA ALA A 319 22.40 21.82 -54.73
C ALA A 319 22.08 20.35 -55.01
N ALA A 320 21.56 20.01 -56.21
CA ALA A 320 21.34 18.62 -56.61
C ALA A 320 22.64 17.80 -56.67
N ILE A 321 23.75 18.40 -57.16
CA ILE A 321 25.07 17.74 -57.17
C ILE A 321 25.56 17.45 -55.74
N GLY A 322 25.42 18.42 -54.83
CA GLY A 322 25.82 18.26 -53.43
C GLY A 322 25.01 17.18 -52.72
N ILE A 323 23.69 17.14 -52.95
CA ILE A 323 22.81 16.11 -52.39
C ILE A 323 23.17 14.72 -52.94
N GLN A 324 23.45 14.60 -54.24
CA GLN A 324 23.84 13.32 -54.83
C GLN A 324 25.18 12.81 -54.29
N ALA A 325 26.14 13.71 -54.06
CA ALA A 325 27.41 13.36 -53.43
C ALA A 325 27.23 12.86 -51.99
N GLU A 326 26.34 13.52 -51.21
CA GLU A 326 26.01 13.09 -49.84
C GLU A 326 25.33 11.72 -49.83
N ILE A 327 24.40 11.45 -50.75
CA ILE A 327 23.76 10.13 -50.90
C ILE A 327 24.82 9.05 -51.16
N ASN A 328 25.76 9.30 -52.07
CA ASN A 328 26.81 8.34 -52.40
C ASN A 328 27.74 8.08 -51.19
N ASP A 329 28.10 9.10 -50.41
CA ASP A 329 28.88 8.94 -49.17
C ASP A 329 28.14 8.06 -48.15
N LEU A 330 26.86 8.35 -47.91
CA LEU A 330 26.04 7.57 -46.97
C LEU A 330 25.86 6.11 -47.41
N GLN A 331 25.73 5.85 -48.72
CA GLN A 331 25.67 4.49 -49.25
C GLN A 331 26.98 3.72 -49.04
N ASN A 332 28.13 4.39 -49.22
CA ASN A 332 29.44 3.80 -48.93
C ASN A 332 29.58 3.48 -47.43
N ARG A 333 29.14 4.37 -46.55
CA ARG A 333 29.13 4.13 -45.09
C ARG A 333 28.23 2.96 -44.70
N ILE A 334 27.04 2.84 -45.29
CA ILE A 334 26.14 1.69 -45.06
C ILE A 334 26.85 0.39 -45.46
N THR A 335 27.47 0.36 -46.65
CA THR A 335 28.20 -0.83 -47.12
C THR A 335 29.31 -1.25 -46.14
N LEU A 336 30.07 -0.29 -45.61
CA LEU A 336 31.11 -0.56 -44.60
C LEU A 336 30.51 -1.10 -43.29
N LEU A 337 29.41 -0.51 -42.82
CA LEU A 337 28.71 -0.95 -41.61
C LEU A 337 28.09 -2.34 -41.77
N GLU A 338 27.54 -2.67 -42.94
CA GLU A 338 27.02 -4.00 -43.25
C GLU A 338 28.12 -5.06 -43.29
N ALA A 339 29.27 -4.74 -43.89
CA ALA A 339 30.44 -5.61 -43.86
C ALA A 339 30.93 -5.87 -42.43
N PHE A 340 31.04 -4.81 -41.62
CA PHE A 340 31.43 -4.92 -40.21
C PHE A 340 30.40 -5.70 -39.38
N LEU A 341 29.11 -5.52 -39.65
CA LEU A 341 28.04 -6.27 -38.97
C LEU A 341 28.12 -7.77 -39.29
N ASN A 342 28.49 -8.14 -40.52
CA ASN A 342 28.72 -9.53 -40.89
C ASN A 342 29.96 -10.11 -40.20
N GLU A 343 31.03 -9.32 -40.08
CA GLU A 343 32.22 -9.71 -39.31
C GLU A 343 31.86 -9.97 -37.84
N LEU A 344 31.11 -9.07 -37.20
CA LEU A 344 30.63 -9.23 -35.83
C LEU A 344 29.77 -10.47 -35.61
N ARG A 345 28.98 -10.88 -36.61
CA ARG A 345 28.15 -12.10 -36.54
C ARG A 345 28.99 -13.38 -36.62
N ASN A 346 30.09 -13.33 -37.38
CA ASN A 346 30.96 -14.47 -37.63
C ASN A 346 32.12 -14.56 -36.62
N ALA A 347 32.36 -13.52 -35.83
CA ALA A 347 33.33 -13.51 -34.73
C ALA A 347 32.83 -14.39 -33.57
N ILE A 348 33.21 -15.67 -33.63
CA ILE A 348 32.98 -16.69 -32.60
C ILE A 348 34.31 -16.87 -31.87
N ASP A 349 34.57 -16.01 -30.89
CA ASP A 349 35.62 -16.22 -29.88
C ASP A 349 35.08 -17.00 -28.68
#